data_AF-A0A9E3EQX0-F1
#
_entry.id   AF-A0A9E3EQX0-F1
#
_cell.length_a   1.000
_cell.length_b   1.000
_cell.length_c   1.000
_cell.angle_alpha   90.00
_cell.angle_beta   90.00
_cell.angle_gamma   90.00
#
_symmetry.space_group_name_H-M   'P 1'
#
loop_
_entity.id
_entity.type
_entity.pdbx_description
1 polymer ?
#
loop_
_entity_poly.entity_id
_entity_poly.type
_entity_poly.pdbx_seq_one_letter_code
_entity_poly.pdbx_strand_id
1 'polypeptide(L)'
;MTAPQIPQQPGREPEPGTNPEIEPGVPSIFSDFDLYLFGQGKHYHIYEKFGAHVRTIHGITGVNFAVWAPHARTVSVIGDFNDWNRSTTPMHQRHIDLGVWECFVPNLHVGAIY
;
A
#
# COMPACT_ATOMS: atom_id res chain seq x y z
N MET A 1 29.93 37.99 -26.49
CA MET A 1 28.48 37.78 -26.29
C MET A 1 28.31 36.32 -25.93
N THR A 2 28.03 36.09 -24.64
CA THR A 2 28.21 34.83 -23.92
C THR A 2 26.86 34.13 -23.81
N ALA A 3 26.76 32.90 -24.31
CA ALA A 3 25.64 32.02 -23.95
C ALA A 3 25.91 31.45 -22.55
N PRO A 4 24.97 31.52 -21.60
CA PRO A 4 25.20 31.02 -20.25
C PRO A 4 25.21 29.48 -20.24
N GLN A 5 26.28 28.93 -19.69
CA GLN A 5 26.46 27.51 -19.46
C GLN A 5 25.69 27.12 -18.19
N ILE A 6 24.70 26.24 -18.31
CA ILE A 6 23.94 25.70 -17.17
C ILE A 6 24.90 24.82 -16.34
N PRO A 7 25.03 25.01 -15.03
CA PRO A 7 25.84 24.13 -14.19
C PRO A 7 25.25 22.72 -14.18
N GLN A 8 26.03 21.74 -14.62
CA GLN A 8 25.74 20.32 -14.45
C GLN A 8 25.72 20.00 -12.94
N GLN A 9 24.57 19.59 -12.40
CA GLN A 9 24.52 19.06 -11.03
C GLN A 9 25.23 17.70 -10.98
N PRO A 10 26.15 17.45 -10.03
CA PRO A 10 26.80 16.15 -9.91
C PRO A 10 25.76 15.10 -9.47
N GLY A 11 25.89 13.90 -10.04
CA GLY A 11 24.97 12.78 -9.82
C GLY A 11 24.72 12.51 -8.34
N ARG A 12 23.45 12.49 -7.96
CA ARG A 12 23.02 12.09 -6.62
C ARG A 12 23.12 10.57 -6.53
N GLU A 13 24.07 10.07 -5.74
CA GLU A 13 24.11 8.67 -5.34
C GLU A 13 22.74 8.28 -4.74
N PRO A 14 22.26 7.03 -4.95
CA PRO A 14 21.03 6.61 -4.31
C PRO A 14 21.25 6.49 -2.80
N GLU A 15 20.55 7.33 -2.04
CA GLU A 15 20.50 7.29 -0.57
C GLU A 15 20.05 5.88 -0.12
N PRO A 16 20.78 5.18 0.76
CA PRO A 16 20.39 3.87 1.24
C PRO A 16 19.26 4.02 2.26
N GLY A 17 18.01 3.94 1.81
CA GLY A 17 16.86 3.93 2.71
C GLY A 17 15.54 4.50 2.20
N THR A 18 15.43 4.91 0.92
CA THR A 18 14.14 5.35 0.38
C THR A 18 13.21 4.16 0.16
N ASN A 19 12.58 3.69 1.24
CA ASN A 19 11.34 2.94 1.15
C ASN A 19 10.33 3.89 0.46
N PRO A 20 9.75 3.52 -0.70
CA PRO A 20 8.87 4.42 -1.43
C PRO A 20 7.68 4.80 -0.54
N GLU A 21 7.64 6.10 -0.27
CA GLU A 21 6.68 6.89 0.50
C GLU A 21 5.37 6.16 0.79
N ILE A 22 5.20 5.76 2.05
CA ILE A 22 3.88 5.51 2.66
C ILE A 22 3.09 6.80 2.48
N GLU A 23 1.89 6.79 1.88
CA GLU A 23 1.02 7.96 1.92
C GLU A 23 0.88 8.42 3.38
N PRO A 24 1.44 9.58 3.76
CA PRO A 24 1.65 9.91 5.16
C PRO A 24 0.29 10.16 5.82
N GLY A 25 -0.23 9.15 6.53
CA GLY A 25 -1.45 9.28 7.32
C GLY A 25 -2.40 8.08 7.31
N VAL A 26 -2.22 7.06 6.48
CA VAL A 26 -3.14 5.90 6.48
C VAL A 26 -2.70 4.88 7.55
N PRO A 27 -3.40 4.74 8.70
CA PRO A 27 -3.03 3.74 9.71
C PRO A 27 -3.28 2.32 9.20
N SER A 28 -2.40 1.40 9.58
CA SER A 28 -2.53 -0.04 9.29
C SER A 28 -3.87 -0.57 9.80
N ILE A 29 -4.48 -1.50 9.08
CA ILE A 29 -5.66 -2.23 9.59
C ILE A 29 -5.26 -3.29 10.63
N PHE A 30 -4.01 -3.76 10.55
CA PHE A 30 -3.41 -4.69 11.49
C PHE A 30 -2.83 -3.94 12.69
N SER A 31 -3.15 -4.41 13.88
CA SER A 31 -2.39 -4.12 15.10
C SER A 31 -1.18 -5.06 15.23
N ASP A 32 -0.23 -4.72 16.10
CA ASP A 32 0.92 -5.57 16.38
C ASP A 32 0.51 -6.97 16.90
N PHE A 33 -0.59 -7.04 17.65
CA PHE A 33 -1.12 -8.31 18.15
C PHE A 33 -1.73 -9.17 17.02
N ASP A 34 -2.40 -8.54 16.05
CA ASP A 34 -2.93 -9.25 14.88
C ASP A 34 -1.77 -9.88 14.08
N LEU A 35 -0.70 -9.12 13.86
CA LEU A 35 0.49 -9.58 13.14
C LEU A 35 1.20 -10.72 13.89
N TYR A 36 1.32 -10.60 15.21
CA TYR A 36 1.87 -11.64 16.05
C TYR A 36 1.07 -12.95 15.96
N LEU A 37 -0.25 -12.89 16.10
CA LEU A 37 -1.11 -14.07 15.98
C LEU A 37 -1.09 -14.66 14.56
N PHE A 38 -1.03 -13.80 13.54
CA PHE A 38 -0.93 -14.22 12.15
C PHE A 38 0.38 -14.98 11.90
N GLY A 39 1.52 -14.45 12.36
CA GLY A 39 2.83 -15.11 12.25
C GLY A 39 2.89 -16.47 12.94
N GLN A 40 2.05 -16.71 13.95
CA GLN A 40 1.92 -18.01 14.61
C GLN A 40 0.86 -18.95 14.00
N GLY A 41 0.11 -18.49 13.00
CA GLY A 41 -1.04 -19.24 12.45
C GLY A 41 -2.20 -19.40 13.43
N LYS A 42 -2.33 -18.50 14.41
CA LYS A 42 -3.35 -18.57 15.49
C LYS A 42 -4.41 -17.48 15.41
N HIS A 43 -4.36 -16.62 14.39
CA HIS A 43 -5.36 -15.58 14.23
C HIS A 43 -6.64 -16.15 13.59
N TYR A 44 -7.59 -16.60 14.41
CA TYR A 44 -8.83 -17.21 13.90
C TYR A 44 -9.76 -16.22 13.18
N HIS A 45 -9.68 -14.94 13.52
CA HIS A 45 -10.48 -13.86 12.92
C HIS A 45 -9.71 -13.05 11.86
N ILE A 46 -8.72 -13.67 11.20
CA ILE A 46 -7.80 -12.96 10.30
C ILE A 46 -8.50 -12.39 9.05
N TYR A 47 -9.67 -12.94 8.73
CA TYR A 47 -10.59 -12.45 7.70
C TYR A 47 -11.13 -11.05 7.98
N GLU A 48 -11.07 -10.55 9.22
CA GLU A 48 -11.47 -9.17 9.56
C GLU A 48 -10.40 -8.14 9.19
N LYS A 49 -9.20 -8.62 8.83
CA LYS A 49 -8.04 -7.78 8.49
C LYS A 49 -7.66 -7.93 7.02
N PHE A 50 -7.52 -9.16 6.54
CA PHE A 50 -7.26 -9.44 5.12
C PHE A 50 -8.53 -9.31 4.27
N GLY A 51 -8.34 -9.10 2.97
CA GLY A 51 -9.42 -8.90 2.01
C GLY A 51 -9.74 -7.42 1.84
N ALA A 52 -11.00 -7.12 1.56
CA ALA A 52 -11.49 -5.78 1.29
C ALA A 52 -12.46 -5.34 2.40
N HIS A 53 -12.11 -4.29 3.14
CA HIS A 53 -12.89 -3.79 4.28
C HIS A 53 -13.21 -2.31 4.13
N VAL A 54 -14.48 -1.96 4.22
CA VAL A 54 -14.90 -0.55 4.24
C VAL A 54 -14.42 0.08 5.55
N ARG A 55 -13.73 1.22 5.46
CA ARG A 55 -13.30 1.99 6.63
C ARG A 55 -13.27 3.48 6.33
N THR A 56 -13.36 4.28 7.38
CA THR A 56 -13.24 5.74 7.31
C THR A 56 -11.90 6.16 7.92
N ILE A 57 -11.10 6.90 7.17
CA ILE A 57 -9.79 7.42 7.60
C ILE A 57 -9.82 8.94 7.40
N HIS A 58 -9.54 9.70 8.47
CA HIS A 58 -9.56 11.16 8.43
C HIS A 58 -10.85 11.76 7.84
N GLY A 59 -12.00 11.15 8.11
CA GLY A 59 -13.30 11.59 7.60
C GLY A 59 -13.65 11.13 6.17
N ILE A 60 -12.72 10.46 5.48
CA ILE A 60 -12.93 9.94 4.12
C ILE A 60 -13.25 8.45 4.21
N THR A 61 -14.41 8.05 3.66
CA THR A 61 -14.81 6.64 3.57
C THR A 61 -14.24 6.02 2.31
N GLY A 62 -13.74 4.80 2.42
CA GLY A 62 -13.21 4.03 1.30
C GLY A 62 -13.03 2.57 1.67
N VAL A 63 -12.28 1.84 0.86
CA VAL A 63 -12.01 0.41 1.07
C VAL A 63 -10.53 0.20 1.32
N ASN A 64 -10.22 -0.54 2.36
CA ASN A 64 -8.88 -1.02 2.64
C ASN A 64 -8.72 -2.42 2.09
N PHE A 65 -7.68 -2.61 1.31
CA PHE A 65 -7.28 -3.89 0.76
C PHE A 65 -6.05 -4.38 1.49
N ALA A 66 -6.07 -5.64 1.91
CA ALA A 66 -4.94 -6.31 2.49
C ALA A 66 -4.78 -7.72 1.92
N VAL A 67 -3.56 -8.09 1.53
CA VAL A 67 -3.25 -9.42 0.98
C VAL A 67 -1.92 -9.93 1.51
N TRP A 68 -1.84 -11.24 1.75
CA TRP A 68 -0.60 -11.91 2.09
C TRP A 68 0.07 -12.41 0.80
N ALA A 69 1.22 -11.85 0.48
CA ALA A 69 1.97 -12.19 -0.73
C ALA A 69 3.48 -12.03 -0.49
N PRO A 70 4.10 -12.91 0.31
CA PRO A 70 5.48 -12.75 0.79
C PRO A 70 6.54 -12.82 -0.31
N HIS A 71 6.23 -13.46 -1.42
CA HIS A 71 7.14 -13.61 -2.55
C HIS A 71 6.77 -12.72 -3.75
N ALA A 72 5.76 -11.84 -3.62
CA ALA A 72 5.41 -10.91 -4.68
C ALA A 72 6.46 -9.80 -4.78
N ARG A 73 6.81 -9.43 -6.02
CA ARG A 73 7.67 -8.27 -6.27
C ARG A 73 6.89 -6.96 -6.14
N THR A 74 5.65 -6.96 -6.61
CA THR A 74 4.73 -5.83 -6.58
C THR A 74 3.31 -6.37 -6.53
N VAL A 75 2.42 -5.65 -5.87
CA VAL A 75 0.98 -5.93 -5.85
C VAL A 75 0.24 -4.64 -6.16
N SER A 76 -0.83 -4.72 -6.93
CA SER A 76 -1.74 -3.60 -7.22
C SER A 76 -3.18 -4.08 -7.14
N VAL A 77 -4.10 -3.20 -6.74
CA VAL A 77 -5.54 -3.45 -6.86
C VAL A 77 -5.98 -2.95 -8.23
N ILE A 78 -6.70 -3.77 -8.99
CA ILE A 78 -7.29 -3.39 -10.27
C ILE A 78 -8.80 -3.53 -10.15
N GLY A 79 -9.56 -2.72 -10.85
CA GLY A 79 -11.01 -2.79 -10.80
C GLY A 79 -11.69 -1.78 -11.71
N ASP A 80 -13.02 -1.76 -11.65
CA ASP A 80 -13.85 -0.80 -12.37
C ASP A 80 -13.46 0.67 -12.07
N PHE A 81 -13.11 0.96 -10.81
CA PHE A 81 -12.72 2.28 -10.33
C PHE A 81 -11.40 2.81 -10.89
N ASN A 82 -10.61 1.98 -11.56
CA ASN A 82 -9.33 2.38 -12.14
C ASN A 82 -9.14 1.91 -13.58
N ASP A 83 -10.23 1.67 -14.30
CA ASP A 83 -10.23 1.18 -15.69
C ASP A 83 -9.39 -0.09 -15.87
N TRP A 84 -9.33 -0.94 -14.84
CA TRP A 84 -8.50 -2.15 -14.82
C TRP A 84 -7.00 -1.90 -15.02
N ASN A 85 -6.53 -0.69 -14.68
CA ASN A 85 -5.15 -0.28 -14.87
C ASN A 85 -4.29 -0.63 -13.64
N ARG A 86 -3.29 -1.51 -13.83
CA ARG A 86 -2.38 -1.92 -12.74
C ARG A 86 -1.47 -0.82 -12.18
N SER A 87 -1.29 0.27 -12.91
CA SER A 87 -0.32 1.31 -12.57
C SER A 87 -0.89 2.40 -11.67
N THR A 88 -2.21 2.41 -11.44
CA THR A 88 -2.92 3.51 -10.75
C THR A 88 -3.14 3.26 -9.28
N THR A 89 -3.13 2.00 -8.83
CA THR A 89 -3.43 1.64 -7.43
C THR A 89 -2.46 0.58 -6.90
N PRO A 90 -1.16 0.92 -6.76
CA PRO A 90 -0.17 0.02 -6.16
C PRO A 90 -0.48 -0.21 -4.67
N MET A 91 -0.16 -1.40 -4.17
CA MET A 91 -0.17 -1.72 -2.74
C MET A 91 1.23 -1.56 -2.15
N HIS A 92 1.28 -1.25 -0.86
CA HIS A 92 2.52 -1.09 -0.12
C HIS A 92 2.74 -2.31 0.79
N GLN A 93 3.93 -2.89 0.74
CA GLN A 93 4.33 -3.92 1.69
C GLN A 93 4.61 -3.27 3.06
N ARG A 94 3.61 -3.24 3.94
CA ARG A 94 3.70 -2.56 5.24
C ARG A 94 4.36 -3.39 6.33
N HIS A 95 4.21 -4.72 6.25
CA HIS A 95 4.81 -5.67 7.19
C HIS A 95 5.77 -6.58 6.43
N ILE A 96 7.00 -6.09 6.25
CA ILE A 96 8.01 -6.71 5.38
C ILE A 96 8.30 -8.16 5.81
N ASP A 97 8.50 -8.38 7.11
CA ASP A 97 8.85 -9.70 7.66
C ASP A 97 7.76 -10.76 7.46
N LEU A 98 6.50 -10.32 7.37
CA LEU A 98 5.34 -11.20 7.20
C LEU A 98 4.84 -11.24 5.75
N GLY A 99 5.32 -10.37 4.87
CA GLY A 99 4.90 -10.33 3.47
C GLY A 99 3.48 -9.81 3.27
N VAL A 100 3.03 -8.88 4.12
CA VAL A 100 1.66 -8.33 4.04
C VAL A 100 1.66 -7.00 3.29
N TRP A 101 0.77 -6.93 2.32
CA TRP A 101 0.56 -5.77 1.45
C TRP A 101 -0.76 -5.10 1.81
N GLU A 102 -0.76 -3.78 1.89
CA GLU A 102 -1.95 -2.97 2.21
C GLU A 102 -2.10 -1.79 1.24
N CYS A 103 -3.35 -1.40 0.98
CA CYS A 103 -3.71 -0.19 0.26
C CYS A 103 -5.04 0.34 0.77
N PHE A 104 -5.24 1.66 0.75
CA PHE A 104 -6.54 2.27 1.01
C PHE A 104 -6.98 3.05 -0.22
N VAL A 105 -8.15 2.70 -0.75
CA VAL A 105 -8.75 3.36 -1.91
C VAL A 105 -9.88 4.27 -1.41
N PRO A 106 -9.69 5.60 -1.41
CA PRO A 106 -10.70 6.53 -0.95
C PRO A 106 -11.90 6.56 -1.89
N ASN A 107 -13.09 6.81 -1.35
CA ASN A 107 -14.36 6.93 -2.07
C ASN A 107 -14.80 5.67 -2.84
N LEU A 108 -14.14 4.52 -2.64
CA LEU A 108 -14.61 3.25 -3.17
C LEU A 108 -15.82 2.75 -2.38
N HIS A 109 -16.82 2.23 -3.07
CA HIS A 109 -18.10 1.81 -2.49
C HIS A 109 -18.27 0.29 -2.52
N VAL A 110 -19.17 -0.20 -1.66
CA VAL A 110 -19.56 -1.62 -1.65
C VAL A 110 -20.19 -1.98 -3.00
N GLY A 111 -19.72 -3.08 -3.60
CA GLY A 111 -20.17 -3.56 -4.90
C GLY A 111 -19.22 -3.26 -6.05
N ALA A 112 -18.16 -2.46 -5.83
CA ALA A 112 -17.10 -2.29 -6.81
C ALA A 112 -16.44 -3.62 -7.16
N ILE A 113 -16.15 -3.83 -8.44
CA ILE A 113 -15.51 -5.04 -8.95
C ILE A 113 -14.00 -4.85 -8.96
N TYR A 114 -13.26 -5.83 -8.42
CA TYR A 114 -11.80 -5.85 -8.32
C TYR A 114 -11.22 -7.26 -8.47
#